data_AF-A1TGM7-F1
#
_entry.id   AF-A1TGM7-F1
#
_cell.length_a   1.000
_cell.length_b   1.000
_cell.length_c   1.000
_cell.angle_alpha   90.00
_cell.angle_beta   90.00
_cell.angle_gamma   90.00
#
_symmetry.space_group_name_H-M   'P 1'
#
loop_
_entity.id
_entity.type
_entity.pdbx_description
1 polymer ?
#
loop_
_entity_poly.entity_id
_entity_poly.type
_entity_poly.pdbx_seq_one_letter_code
_entity_poly.pdbx_strand_id
1 'polypeptide(L)'
;MAMSEISAASRENITVGNAVDGKLGLGDLRMDPATLAHQAAVAEAGGNPQLAENFRRAAELATIEDEQVMALYEALRPHRSTAAELEELRASLLARGAPRCAALVEQAAAVYARRGLLR
;
A
#
# COMPACT_ATOMS: atom_id res chain seq x y z
N MET A 1 4.29 21.18 -17.33
CA MET A 1 2.92 20.64 -17.25
C MET A 1 2.65 20.33 -15.79
N ALA A 2 1.52 20.80 -15.27
CA ALA A 2 1.37 21.34 -13.91
C ALA A 2 1.61 20.38 -12.73
N MET A 3 2.40 20.83 -11.76
CA MET A 3 2.49 20.30 -10.38
C MET A 3 1.44 20.96 -9.46
N SER A 4 0.22 21.20 -9.96
CA SER A 4 -0.84 21.81 -9.14
C SER A 4 -1.93 20.78 -8.86
N GLU A 5 -2.22 20.61 -7.57
CA GLU A 5 -3.26 19.76 -6.97
C GLU A 5 -2.82 18.34 -6.56
N ILE A 6 -1.86 18.27 -5.65
CA ILE A 6 -1.69 17.09 -4.78
C ILE A 6 -2.36 17.43 -3.45
N SER A 7 -3.52 16.84 -3.18
CA SER A 7 -4.24 17.00 -1.92
C SER A 7 -3.78 15.95 -0.90
N ALA A 8 -2.91 16.37 0.01
CA ALA A 8 -2.70 15.78 1.34
C ALA A 8 -2.27 16.93 2.26
N ALA A 9 -3.24 17.76 2.66
CA ALA A 9 -3.06 19.15 3.11
C ALA A 9 -2.31 20.03 2.09
N SER A 10 -2.75 21.27 1.86
CA SER A 10 -1.84 22.24 1.20
C SER A 10 -0.54 22.23 1.99
N ARG A 11 0.63 22.21 1.35
CA ARG A 11 1.93 22.27 2.08
C ARG A 11 1.97 23.45 3.05
N GLU A 12 1.20 24.49 2.77
CA GLU A 12 0.99 25.68 3.60
C GLU A 12 0.24 25.38 4.92
N ASN A 13 -0.54 24.30 4.97
CA ASN A 13 -1.28 23.87 6.15
C ASN A 13 -0.45 22.98 7.09
N ILE A 14 0.65 22.38 6.62
CA ILE A 14 1.55 21.57 7.44
C ILE A 14 2.49 22.51 8.21
N THR A 15 1.99 23.04 9.33
CA THR A 15 2.75 23.94 10.22
C THR A 15 2.64 23.49 11.67
N VAL A 16 3.64 23.84 12.48
CA VAL A 16 3.61 23.58 13.93
C VAL A 16 2.42 24.26 14.59
N GLY A 17 2.08 25.49 14.17
CA GLY A 17 0.93 26.22 14.68
C GLY A 17 -0.38 25.49 14.44
N ASN A 18 -0.62 24.99 13.21
CA ASN A 18 -1.83 24.23 12.91
C ASN A 18 -1.90 22.89 13.67
N ALA A 19 -0.75 22.26 13.95
CA ALA A 19 -0.71 21.05 14.78
C ALA A 19 -1.10 21.34 16.24
N VAL A 20 -0.55 22.41 16.83
CA VAL A 20 -0.88 22.85 18.20
C VAL A 20 -2.36 23.26 18.30
N ASP A 21 -2.88 23.93 17.28
CA ASP A 21 -4.28 24.38 17.21
C ASP A 21 -5.28 23.25 16.91
N GLY A 22 -4.81 22.01 16.69
CA GLY A 22 -5.67 20.87 16.34
C GLY A 22 -6.28 20.92 14.93
N LYS A 23 -5.76 21.80 14.05
CA LYS A 23 -6.17 21.95 12.65
C LYS A 23 -5.48 20.97 11.70
N LEU A 24 -4.51 20.21 12.20
CA LEU A 24 -3.75 19.21 11.46
C LEU A 24 -3.84 17.87 12.20
N GLY A 25 -4.51 16.89 11.60
CA GLY A 25 -4.61 15.52 12.11
C GLY A 25 -3.56 14.60 11.50
N LEU A 26 -3.40 13.39 12.06
CA LEU A 26 -2.49 12.38 11.51
C LEU A 26 -2.90 11.92 10.10
N GLY A 27 -4.21 11.89 9.81
CA GLY A 27 -4.72 11.56 8.48
C GLY A 27 -4.26 12.54 7.41
N ASP A 28 -4.11 13.82 7.75
CA ASP A 28 -3.66 14.88 6.83
C ASP A 28 -2.18 14.75 6.45
N LEU A 29 -1.42 13.94 7.21
CA LEU A 29 -0.01 13.66 6.99
C LEU A 29 0.23 12.36 6.20
N ARG A 30 -0.84 11.66 5.79
CA ARG A 30 -0.73 10.44 4.98
C ARG A 30 -0.21 10.78 3.58
N MET A 31 0.57 9.86 3.03
CA MET A 31 1.06 9.96 1.66
C MET A 31 -0.10 9.75 0.67
N ASP A 32 -0.24 10.64 -0.30
CA ASP A 32 -1.25 10.51 -1.34
C ASP A 32 -0.90 9.38 -2.35
N PRO A 33 -1.86 8.51 -2.73
CA PRO A 33 -1.63 7.42 -3.68
C PRO A 33 -1.11 7.87 -5.05
N ALA A 34 -1.57 9.02 -5.57
CA ALA A 34 -1.12 9.55 -6.85
C ALA A 34 0.34 10.04 -6.76
N THR A 35 0.76 10.53 -5.60
CA THR A 35 2.18 10.86 -5.35
C THR A 35 3.04 9.59 -5.38
N LEU A 36 2.61 8.49 -4.77
CA LEU A 36 3.32 7.21 -4.87
C LEU A 36 3.39 6.69 -6.30
N ALA A 37 2.30 6.78 -7.06
CA ALA A 37 2.29 6.43 -8.48
C ALA A 37 3.23 7.31 -9.32
N HIS A 38 3.33 8.60 -9.01
CA HIS A 38 4.30 9.49 -9.65
C HIS A 38 5.75 9.08 -9.32
N GLN A 39 6.05 8.78 -8.05
CA GLN A 39 7.37 8.28 -7.65
C GLN A 39 7.71 6.94 -8.31
N ALA A 40 6.72 6.09 -8.58
CA ALA A 40 6.93 4.87 -9.36
C ALA A 40 7.42 5.18 -10.78
N ALA A 41 6.82 6.15 -11.47
CA ALA A 41 7.25 6.56 -12.81
C ALA A 41 8.68 7.14 -12.80
N VAL A 42 9.02 7.92 -11.77
CA VAL A 42 10.38 8.45 -11.57
C VAL A 42 11.39 7.31 -11.36
N ALA A 43 11.07 6.35 -10.50
CA ALA A 43 11.94 5.20 -10.24
C ALA A 43 12.17 4.34 -11.49
N GLU A 44 11.13 4.14 -12.30
CA GLU A 44 11.21 3.41 -13.56
C GLU A 44 12.08 4.14 -14.59
N ALA A 45 11.90 5.46 -14.76
CA ALA A 45 12.74 6.28 -15.63
C ALA A 45 14.20 6.33 -15.17
N GLY A 46 14.45 6.23 -13.86
CA GLY A 46 15.77 6.09 -13.25
C GLY A 46 16.40 4.70 -13.37
N GLY A 47 15.74 3.75 -14.06
CA GLY A 47 16.26 2.40 -14.27
C GLY A 47 16.07 1.46 -13.08
N ASN A 48 15.15 1.76 -12.15
CA ASN A 48 14.84 0.91 -11.00
C ASN A 48 13.38 0.40 -11.05
N PRO A 49 13.09 -0.60 -11.90
CA PRO A 49 11.73 -1.11 -12.06
C PRO A 49 11.21 -1.85 -10.82
N GLN A 50 12.09 -2.42 -9.98
CA GLN A 50 11.69 -3.08 -8.74
C GLN A 50 11.17 -2.06 -7.72
N LEU A 51 11.84 -0.92 -7.58
CA LEU A 51 11.38 0.18 -6.73
C LEU A 51 10.08 0.78 -7.29
N ALA A 52 9.98 0.94 -8.60
CA ALA A 52 8.75 1.40 -9.24
C ALA A 52 7.56 0.49 -8.89
N GLU A 53 7.74 -0.82 -9.01
CA GLU A 53 6.68 -1.78 -8.66
C GLU A 53 6.34 -1.77 -7.17
N ASN A 54 7.33 -1.54 -6.31
CA ASN A 54 7.09 -1.35 -4.88
C ASN A 54 6.20 -0.13 -4.60
N PHE A 55 6.48 1.00 -5.24
CA PHE A 55 5.66 2.21 -5.09
C PHE A 55 4.26 2.05 -5.66
N ARG A 56 4.08 1.28 -6.76
CA ARG A 56 2.73 0.98 -7.28
C ARG A 56 1.90 0.14 -6.31
N ARG A 57 2.50 -0.89 -5.69
CA ARG A 57 1.81 -1.63 -4.61
C ARG A 57 1.52 -0.74 -3.41
N ALA A 58 2.46 0.12 -3.02
CA ALA A 58 2.23 1.06 -1.92
C ALA A 58 1.09 2.04 -2.23
N ALA A 59 0.95 2.49 -3.49
CA ALA A 59 -0.16 3.33 -3.92
C ALA A 59 -1.52 2.62 -3.76
N GLU A 60 -1.60 1.32 -4.11
CA GLU A 60 -2.79 0.51 -3.86
C GLU A 60 -3.08 0.33 -2.36
N LEU A 61 -2.05 0.17 -1.52
CA LEU A 61 -2.21 0.01 -0.08
C LEU A 61 -2.59 1.32 0.63
N ALA A 62 -2.19 2.47 0.09
CA ALA A 62 -2.49 3.79 0.67
C ALA A 62 -4.00 4.12 0.65
N THR A 63 -4.82 3.37 -0.10
CA THR A 63 -6.28 3.49 -0.09
C THR A 63 -6.96 2.52 0.89
N ILE A 64 -6.19 1.77 1.69
CA ILE A 64 -6.68 0.77 2.64
C ILE A 64 -6.42 1.27 4.06
N GLU A 65 -7.34 1.02 4.99
CA GLU A 65 -7.17 1.43 6.39
C GLU A 65 -6.03 0.69 7.09
N ASP A 66 -5.38 1.38 8.04
CA ASP A 66 -4.15 0.92 8.69
C ASP A 66 -4.32 -0.46 9.37
N GLU A 67 -5.44 -0.70 10.06
CA GLU A 67 -5.73 -1.98 10.71
C GLU A 67 -5.83 -3.13 9.69
N GLN A 68 -6.33 -2.84 8.49
CA GLN A 68 -6.49 -3.83 7.42
C GLN A 68 -5.15 -4.12 6.75
N VAL A 69 -4.28 -3.12 6.61
CA VAL A 69 -2.89 -3.31 6.16
C VAL A 69 -2.13 -4.20 7.15
N MET A 70 -2.32 -3.97 8.46
CA MET A 70 -1.72 -4.82 9.49
C MET A 70 -2.26 -6.25 9.47
N ALA A 71 -3.56 -6.45 9.21
CA ALA A 71 -4.16 -7.77 9.05
C ALA A 71 -3.59 -8.53 7.84
N LEU A 72 -3.42 -7.85 6.69
CA LEU A 72 -2.75 -8.39 5.50
C LEU A 72 -1.31 -8.84 5.84
N TYR A 73 -0.56 -7.99 6.54
CA TYR A 73 0.80 -8.33 6.96
C TYR A 73 0.83 -9.57 7.86
N GLU A 74 -0.03 -9.64 8.88
CA GLU A 74 -0.07 -10.79 9.78
C GLU A 74 -0.46 -12.09 9.05
N ALA A 75 -1.41 -12.04 8.12
CA ALA A 75 -1.81 -13.21 7.32
C ALA A 75 -0.66 -13.77 6.46
N LEU A 76 0.23 -12.90 5.97
CA LEU A 76 1.38 -13.30 5.16
C LEU A 76 2.58 -13.77 5.99
N ARG A 77 2.53 -13.77 7.32
CA ARG A 77 3.64 -14.35 8.10
C ARG A 77 3.60 -15.88 8.03
N PRO A 78 4.76 -16.57 8.13
CA PRO A 78 4.81 -18.02 8.11
C PRO A 78 3.86 -18.66 9.13
N HIS A 79 3.16 -19.72 8.71
CA HIS A 79 2.21 -20.51 9.50
C HIS A 79 1.02 -19.74 10.08
N ARG A 80 0.66 -18.60 9.48
CA ARG A 80 -0.49 -17.79 9.92
C ARG A 80 -1.76 -18.07 9.15
N SER A 81 -1.66 -18.47 7.89
CA SER A 81 -2.82 -18.66 7.02
C SER A 81 -2.79 -20.00 6.31
N THR A 82 -3.99 -20.52 6.07
CA THR A 82 -4.29 -21.63 5.18
C THR A 82 -4.37 -21.14 3.73
N ALA A 83 -4.36 -22.06 2.76
CA ALA A 83 -4.52 -21.69 1.35
C ALA A 83 -5.87 -20.98 1.06
N ALA A 84 -6.95 -21.41 1.72
CA ALA A 84 -8.27 -20.78 1.56
C ALA A 84 -8.30 -19.35 2.10
N GLU A 85 -7.72 -19.10 3.28
CA GLU A 85 -7.63 -17.75 3.85
C GLU A 85 -6.80 -16.81 2.98
N LEU A 86 -5.73 -17.30 2.33
CA LEU A 86 -4.95 -16.50 1.38
C LEU A 86 -5.71 -16.20 0.09
N GLU A 87 -6.55 -17.12 -0.39
CA GLU A 87 -7.42 -16.87 -1.54
C GLU A 87 -8.53 -15.85 -1.22
N GLU A 88 -9.13 -15.94 -0.03
CA GLU A 88 -10.08 -14.93 0.45
C GLU A 88 -9.43 -13.54 0.56
N LEU A 89 -8.19 -13.48 1.06
CA LEU A 89 -7.42 -12.25 1.15
C LEU A 89 -7.12 -11.66 -0.24
N ARG A 90 -6.72 -12.50 -1.19
CA ARG A 90 -6.53 -12.12 -2.61
C ARG A 90 -7.81 -11.56 -3.21
N ALA A 91 -8.94 -12.24 -3.04
CA ALA A 91 -10.24 -11.80 -3.54
C ALA A 91 -10.67 -10.45 -2.93
N SER A 92 -10.43 -10.27 -1.63
CA SER A 92 -10.69 -9.00 -0.93
C SER A 92 -9.86 -7.85 -1.50
N LEU A 93 -8.56 -8.08 -1.77
CA LEU A 93 -7.70 -7.07 -2.39
C LEU A 93 -8.16 -6.70 -3.81
N LEU A 94 -8.58 -7.68 -4.61
CA LEU A 94 -9.14 -7.41 -5.94
C LEU A 94 -10.42 -6.56 -5.87
N ALA A 95 -11.33 -6.89 -4.94
CA ALA A 95 -12.57 -6.14 -4.74
C ALA A 95 -12.32 -4.68 -4.31
N ARG A 96 -11.16 -4.40 -3.70
CA ARG A 96 -10.73 -3.07 -3.26
C ARG A 96 -9.93 -2.31 -4.31
N GLY A 97 -9.73 -2.88 -5.50
CA GLY A 97 -8.94 -2.26 -6.56
C GLY A 97 -7.43 -2.32 -6.32
N ALA A 98 -6.95 -3.32 -5.57
CA ALA A 98 -5.53 -3.56 -5.30
C ALA A 98 -4.98 -4.82 -6.04
N PRO A 99 -5.00 -4.86 -7.38
CA PRO A 99 -4.62 -6.05 -8.14
C PRO A 99 -3.14 -6.43 -8.03
N ARG A 100 -2.22 -5.47 -7.85
CA ARG A 100 -0.79 -5.80 -7.69
C ARG A 100 -0.53 -6.42 -6.33
N CYS A 101 -1.19 -5.95 -5.29
CA CYS A 101 -1.15 -6.60 -3.97
C CYS A 101 -1.80 -7.98 -4.01
N ALA A 102 -2.93 -8.15 -4.71
CA ALA A 102 -3.57 -9.46 -4.86
C ALA A 102 -2.66 -10.47 -5.59
N ALA A 103 -1.97 -10.05 -6.64
CA ALA A 103 -1.00 -10.89 -7.34
C ALA A 103 0.17 -11.31 -6.44
N LEU A 104 0.61 -10.45 -5.52
CA LEU A 104 1.63 -10.79 -4.53
C LEU A 104 1.14 -11.89 -3.56
N VAL A 105 -0.10 -11.79 -3.09
CA VAL A 105 -0.71 -12.82 -2.22
C VAL A 105 -0.83 -14.16 -2.94
N GLU A 106 -1.23 -14.16 -4.21
CA GLU A 106 -1.29 -15.36 -5.05
C GLU A 106 0.09 -16.05 -5.16
N GLN A 107 1.14 -15.27 -5.43
CA GLN A 107 2.51 -15.77 -5.49
C GLN A 107 2.97 -16.33 -4.12
N ALA A 108 2.63 -15.64 -3.02
CA ALA A 108 2.95 -16.09 -1.68
C ALA A 108 2.27 -17.43 -1.36
N ALA A 109 0.98 -17.59 -1.66
CA ALA A 109 0.24 -18.82 -1.45
C ALA A 109 0.89 -20.01 -2.17
N ALA A 110 1.27 -19.84 -3.44
CA ALA A 110 1.96 -20.87 -4.22
C ALA A 110 3.33 -21.24 -3.60
N VAL A 111 4.10 -20.25 -3.14
CA VAL A 111 5.39 -20.49 -2.47
C VAL A 111 5.19 -21.19 -1.12
N TYR A 112 4.18 -20.81 -0.35
CA TYR A 112 3.93 -21.36 0.99
C TYR A 112 3.49 -22.81 0.92
N ALA A 113 2.63 -23.17 -0.03
CA ALA A 113 2.25 -24.55 -0.29
C ALA A 113 3.48 -25.42 -0.60
N ARG A 114 4.36 -24.93 -1.50
CA ARG A 114 5.59 -25.66 -1.87
C ARG A 114 6.61 -25.78 -0.74
N ARG A 115 6.66 -24.80 0.17
CA ARG A 115 7.66 -24.72 1.26
C ARG A 115 7.14 -25.17 2.62
N GLY A 116 5.88 -25.60 2.72
CA GLY A 116 5.27 -25.99 3.99
C GLY A 116 5.12 -24.83 4.98
N LEU A 117 4.87 -23.60 4.48
CA LEU A 117 4.70 -22.39 5.30
C LEU A 117 3.24 -22.02 5.57
N LEU A 118 2.30 -22.82 5.07
CA LEU A 118 0.89 -22.70 5.45
C LEU A 118 0.68 -23.18 6.90
N ARG A 119 -0.40 -22.71 7.52
CA ARG A 119 -0.84 -23.21 8.83
C ARG A 119 -1.48 -24.59 8.72
#